data_AF-A0A397HM84-F1
#
_entry.id   AF-A0A397HM84-F1
#
_cell.length_a   1.000
_cell.length_b   1.000
_cell.length_c   1.000
_cell.angle_alpha   90.00
_cell.angle_beta   90.00
_cell.angle_gamma   90.00
#
_symmetry.space_group_name_H-M   'P 1'
#
loop_
_entity.id
_entity.type
_entity.pdbx_description
1 polymer ?
#
loop_
_entity_poly.entity_id
_entity_poly.type
_entity_poly.pdbx_seq_one_letter_code
_entity_poly.pdbx_strand_id
1 'polypeptide(L)'
;MLIDYDQKGEAYRKLKKYDEALMYFNNLLKIEPDNALALKIRSKTYQKLEKYSKKWRKAKAKNNAIIDAKTQSEFINWIPYYQFEDVKYIAEGGFGVVNKAIWIKDGENRIKVALKNLHNYENITDDF
;
A
#
# COMPACT_ATOMS: atom_id res chain seq x y z
N MET A 1 12.39 -31.47 -0.23
CA MET A 1 12.28 -31.78 1.22
C MET A 1 12.15 -30.48 1.99
N LEU A 2 11.39 -30.45 3.09
CA LEU A 2 10.99 -29.30 3.90
C LEU A 2 12.08 -28.25 4.19
N ILE A 3 13.34 -28.70 4.28
CA ILE A 3 14.55 -27.88 4.41
C ILE A 3 14.68 -26.82 3.29
N ASP A 4 14.22 -27.12 2.07
CA ASP A 4 14.30 -26.22 0.93
C ASP A 4 13.42 -24.97 1.10
N TYR A 5 12.22 -25.12 1.68
CA TYR A 5 11.32 -23.99 1.92
C TYR A 5 11.86 -23.05 3.01
N ASP A 6 12.42 -23.62 4.08
CA ASP A 6 13.01 -22.82 5.16
C ASP A 6 14.24 -22.05 4.69
N GLN A 7 15.16 -22.71 3.98
CA GLN A 7 16.37 -22.07 3.45
C GLN A 7 16.04 -20.97 2.43
N LYS A 8 15.09 -21.21 1.51
CA LYS A 8 14.65 -20.21 0.55
C LYS A 8 13.97 -19.03 1.25
N GLY A 9 13.05 -19.29 2.17
CA GLY A 9 12.38 -18.25 2.95
C GLY A 9 13.38 -17.36 3.70
N GLU A 10 14.38 -17.96 4.35
CA GLU A 10 15.44 -17.24 5.04
C GLU A 10 16.34 -16.42 4.08
N ALA A 11 16.66 -16.96 2.90
CA ALA A 11 17.42 -16.25 1.88
C ALA A 11 16.68 -14.98 1.41
N TYR A 12 15.40 -15.09 1.05
CA TYR A 12 14.58 -13.94 0.66
C TYR A 12 14.43 -12.92 1.79
N ARG A 13 14.29 -13.39 3.04
CA ARG A 13 14.24 -12.52 4.22
C ARG A 13 15.53 -11.72 4.41
N LYS A 14 16.70 -12.33 4.17
CA LYS A 14 18.01 -11.65 4.20
C LYS A 14 18.13 -10.61 3.08
N LEU A 15 17.55 -10.89 1.91
CA LEU A 15 17.44 -9.96 0.79
C LEU A 15 16.39 -8.85 1.00
N LYS A 16 15.72 -8.81 2.15
CA LYS A 16 14.61 -7.87 2.48
C LYS A 16 13.40 -7.98 1.55
N LYS A 17 13.28 -9.09 0.83
CA LYS A 17 12.13 -9.49 0.02
C LYS A 17 11.13 -10.23 0.90
N TYR A 18 10.43 -9.45 1.72
CA TYR A 18 9.66 -10.01 2.84
C TYR A 18 8.40 -10.75 2.38
N ASP A 19 7.74 -10.31 1.31
CA ASP A 19 6.53 -10.95 0.79
C ASP A 19 6.84 -12.34 0.22
N GLU A 20 7.92 -12.45 -0.56
CA GLU A 20 8.41 -13.73 -1.07
C GLU A 20 8.86 -14.66 0.06
N ALA A 21 9.53 -14.13 1.08
CA ALA A 21 9.90 -14.91 2.27
C ALA A 21 8.66 -15.48 2.99
N LEU A 22 7.62 -14.66 3.18
CA LEU A 22 6.36 -15.08 3.81
C LEU A 22 5.65 -16.19 3.01
N MET A 23 5.70 -16.14 1.68
CA MET A 23 5.15 -17.20 0.82
C MET A 23 5.78 -18.57 1.15
N TYR A 24 7.11 -18.65 1.27
CA TYR A 24 7.79 -19.90 1.61
C TYR A 24 7.43 -20.39 3.02
N PHE A 25 7.38 -19.50 4.01
CA PHE A 25 7.00 -19.88 5.38
C PHE A 25 5.53 -20.31 5.48
N ASN A 26 4.62 -19.69 4.74
CA ASN A 26 3.22 -20.10 4.67
C ASN A 26 3.06 -21.47 4.02
N ASN A 27 3.82 -21.76 2.96
CA ASN A 27 3.81 -23.08 2.34
C ASN A 27 4.39 -24.14 3.29
N LEU A 28 5.44 -23.81 4.05
CA LEU A 28 5.99 -24.70 5.08
C LEU A 28 4.93 -25.04 6.15
N LEU A 29 4.19 -24.04 6.62
CA LEU A 29 3.11 -24.21 7.60
C LEU A 29 1.88 -24.95 7.04
N LYS A 30 1.69 -25.03 5.73
CA LYS A 30 0.66 -25.91 5.15
C LYS A 30 1.05 -27.38 5.28
N ILE A 31 2.34 -27.69 5.28
CA ILE A 31 2.86 -29.06 5.37
C ILE A 31 3.07 -29.46 6.84
N GLU A 32 3.60 -28.55 7.65
CA GLU A 32 3.79 -28.72 9.10
C GLU A 32 3.12 -27.56 9.86
N PRO A 33 1.80 -27.63 10.10
CA PRO A 33 1.04 -26.57 10.77
C PRO A 33 1.60 -26.18 12.14
N ASP A 34 2.13 -27.15 12.87
CA ASP A 34 2.60 -26.98 14.25
C ASP A 34 4.12 -26.71 14.33
N ASN A 35 4.77 -26.42 13.20
CA ASN A 35 6.19 -26.08 13.19
C ASN A 35 6.43 -24.73 13.89
N ALA A 36 6.81 -24.81 15.16
CA ALA A 36 7.06 -23.65 16.02
C ALA A 36 8.16 -22.71 15.47
N LEU A 37 9.16 -23.26 14.77
CA LEU A 37 10.22 -22.47 14.15
C LEU A 37 9.67 -21.65 12.98
N ALA A 38 8.88 -22.27 12.10
CA ALA A 38 8.25 -21.61 10.97
C ALA A 38 7.30 -20.49 11.42
N LEU A 39 6.49 -20.73 12.45
CA LEU A 39 5.63 -19.72 13.07
C LEU A 39 6.44 -18.52 13.61
N LYS A 40 7.53 -18.80 14.33
CA LYS A 40 8.42 -17.78 14.91
C LYS A 40 9.12 -16.95 13.82
N ILE A 41 9.63 -17.60 12.78
CA ILE A 41 10.30 -16.91 11.67
C ILE A 41 9.31 -16.08 10.86
N ARG A 42 8.10 -16.60 10.61
CA ARG A 42 7.03 -15.86 9.95
C ARG A 42 6.66 -14.59 10.73
N SER A 43 6.45 -14.69 12.04
CA SER A 43 6.17 -13.55 12.91
C SER A 43 7.27 -12.48 12.83
N LYS A 44 8.55 -12.89 12.93
CA LYS A 44 9.69 -11.97 12.76
C LYS A 44 9.71 -11.30 11.38
N THR A 45 9.29 -12.01 10.35
CA THR A 45 9.25 -11.49 8.97
C THR A 45 8.17 -10.42 8.83
N TYR A 46 6.98 -10.63 9.39
CA TYR A 46 5.93 -9.61 9.44
C TYR A 46 6.38 -8.32 10.16
N GLN A 47 7.04 -8.45 11.32
CA GLN A 47 7.57 -7.27 12.04
C GLN A 47 8.59 -6.48 11.20
N LYS A 48 9.43 -7.17 10.43
CA LYS A 48 10.41 -6.50 9.54
C LYS A 48 9.72 -5.79 8.37
N LEU A 49 8.71 -6.42 7.76
CA LEU A 49 7.93 -5.84 6.67
C LEU A 49 7.24 -4.54 7.14
N GLU A 50 6.60 -4.57 8.30
CA GLU A 50 5.94 -3.39 8.89
C GLU A 50 6.94 -2.25 9.17
N LYS A 51 8.10 -2.57 9.76
CA LYS A 51 9.14 -1.57 10.00
C LYS A 51 9.68 -0.98 8.69
N TYR A 52 9.83 -1.81 7.66
CA TYR A 52 10.31 -1.39 6.35
C TYR A 52 9.29 -0.51 5.63
N SER A 53 8.01 -0.88 5.65
CA SER A 53 6.94 -0.07 5.07
C SER A 53 6.83 1.28 5.77
N LYS A 54 6.91 1.32 7.11
CA LYS A 54 6.96 2.57 7.89
C LYS A 54 8.18 3.43 7.54
N LYS A 55 9.36 2.81 7.37
CA LYS A 55 10.58 3.51 6.94
C LYS A 55 10.41 4.11 5.53
N TRP A 56 9.87 3.34 4.60
CA TRP A 56 9.63 3.79 3.23
C TRP A 56 8.64 4.95 3.18
N ARG A 57 7.54 4.88 3.95
CA ARG A 57 6.57 5.97 4.08
C ARG A 57 7.22 7.25 4.60
N LYS A 58 8.04 7.16 5.67
CA LYS A 58 8.80 8.31 6.19
C LYS A 58 9.77 8.89 5.18
N ALA A 59 10.49 8.04 4.44
CA ALA A 59 11.42 8.48 3.40
C ALA A 59 10.69 9.18 2.25
N LYS A 60 9.56 8.64 1.81
CA LYS A 60 8.70 9.25 0.78
C LYS A 60 8.16 10.60 1.24
N ALA A 61 7.61 10.69 2.46
CA ALA A 61 7.12 11.95 3.02
C ALA A 61 8.22 13.03 3.10
N LYS A 62 9.44 12.64 3.52
CA LYS A 62 10.60 13.55 3.54
C LYS A 62 11.02 13.98 2.14
N ASN A 63 10.99 13.08 1.16
CA ASN A 63 11.35 13.41 -0.22
C ASN A 63 10.33 14.39 -0.82
N ASN A 64 9.03 14.11 -0.65
CA ASN A 64 7.96 15.01 -1.08
C ASN A 64 8.14 16.41 -0.48
N ALA A 65 8.40 16.52 0.83
CA ALA A 65 8.64 17.82 1.47
C ALA A 65 9.86 18.58 0.90
N ILE A 66 10.91 17.88 0.47
CA ILE A 66 12.10 18.50 -0.14
C ILE A 66 11.81 18.94 -1.58
N ILE A 67 11.03 18.16 -2.33
CA ILE A 67 10.60 18.48 -3.69
C ILE A 67 9.66 19.70 -3.63
N ASP A 68 8.65 19.67 -2.77
CA ASP A 68 7.68 20.76 -2.57
C ASP A 68 8.39 22.08 -2.21
N ALA A 69 9.42 22.02 -1.36
CA ALA A 69 10.23 23.18 -0.97
C ALA A 69 11.16 23.68 -2.08
N LYS A 70 11.51 22.85 -3.07
CA LYS A 70 12.43 23.21 -4.17
C LYS A 70 11.75 23.66 -5.45
N THR A 71 10.54 23.20 -5.73
CA THR A 71 9.91 23.45 -7.04
C THR A 71 8.79 24.48 -7.03
N GLN A 72 8.28 24.93 -5.86
CA GLN A 72 7.10 25.82 -5.78
C GLN A 72 5.93 25.36 -6.68
N SER A 73 5.91 24.07 -7.03
CA SER A 73 5.07 23.50 -8.06
C SER A 73 4.00 22.70 -7.34
N GLU A 74 2.77 23.20 -7.43
CA GLU A 74 1.55 22.58 -6.93
C GLU A 74 1.30 21.26 -7.69
N PHE A 75 2.03 20.20 -7.34
CA PHE A 75 1.84 18.91 -7.98
C PHE A 75 0.50 18.30 -7.55
N ILE A 76 -0.31 17.95 -8.55
CA ILE A 76 -1.47 17.08 -8.39
C ILE A 76 -0.95 15.73 -7.86
N ASN A 77 -1.22 15.44 -6.59
CA ASN A 77 -0.86 14.18 -5.98
C ASN A 77 -1.81 13.09 -6.45
N TRP A 78 -1.28 12.04 -7.09
CA TRP A 78 -2.07 10.86 -7.42
C TRP A 78 -2.42 10.08 -6.14
N ILE A 79 -3.71 9.99 -5.84
CA ILE A 79 -4.24 9.32 -4.65
C ILE A 79 -5.03 8.09 -5.11
N PRO A 80 -4.62 6.86 -4.72
CA PRO A 80 -5.38 5.67 -5.04
C PRO A 80 -6.78 5.68 -4.43
N TYR A 81 -7.79 5.25 -5.20
CA TYR A 81 -9.19 5.29 -4.79
C TYR A 81 -9.48 4.53 -3.49
N TYR A 82 -8.75 3.44 -3.21
CA TYR A 82 -8.94 2.64 -1.99
C TYR A 82 -8.59 3.40 -0.68
N GLN A 83 -7.98 4.58 -0.75
CA GLN A 83 -7.75 5.43 0.42
C GLN A 83 -8.98 6.22 0.86
N PHE A 84 -10.08 6.15 0.12
CA PHE A 84 -11.34 6.82 0.45
C PHE A 84 -12.35 5.82 1.02
N GLU A 85 -12.91 6.18 2.18
CA GLU A 85 -13.97 5.46 2.87
C GLU A 85 -15.25 6.30 2.93
N ASP A 86 -16.37 5.68 3.31
CA ASP A 86 -17.66 6.37 3.51
C ASP A 86 -18.10 7.24 2.32
N VAL A 87 -17.84 6.78 1.10
CA VAL A 87 -18.19 7.49 -0.13
C VAL A 87 -19.71 7.56 -0.27
N LYS A 88 -20.27 8.77 -0.21
CA LYS A 88 -21.71 9.03 -0.26
C LYS A 88 -22.01 10.07 -1.32
N TYR A 89 -23.01 9.77 -2.14
CA TYR A 89 -23.54 10.69 -3.14
C TYR A 89 -23.94 12.04 -2.54
N ILE A 90 -23.60 13.12 -3.24
CA ILE A 90 -24.10 14.48 -2.96
C ILE A 90 -25.00 14.94 -4.09
N ALA A 91 -24.47 14.95 -5.32
CA ALA A 91 -25.13 15.52 -6.49
C ALA A 91 -24.49 15.00 -7.79
N GLU A 92 -25.24 15.10 -8.88
CA GLU A 92 -24.79 14.80 -10.23
C GLU A 92 -25.09 16.00 -11.13
N GLY A 93 -24.15 16.31 -12.03
CA GLY A 93 -24.34 17.33 -13.06
C GLY A 93 -23.81 16.82 -14.39
N GLY A 94 -23.91 17.63 -15.44
CA GLY A 94 -23.58 17.18 -16.81
C GLY A 94 -22.16 16.69 -17.07
N PHE A 95 -21.22 16.87 -16.13
CA PHE A 95 -19.81 16.48 -16.27
C PHE A 95 -19.33 15.45 -15.23
N GLY A 96 -20.20 15.00 -14.33
CA GLY A 96 -19.80 14.02 -13.33
C GLY A 96 -20.68 13.96 -12.07
N VAL A 97 -20.34 12.99 -11.24
CA VAL A 97 -20.94 12.76 -9.92
C VAL A 97 -20.02 13.32 -8.84
N VAL A 98 -20.58 14.10 -7.92
CA VAL A 98 -19.89 14.58 -6.72
C VAL A 98 -20.31 13.75 -5.52
N ASN A 99 -19.33 13.15 -4.85
CA ASN A 99 -19.50 12.39 -3.62
C ASN A 99 -18.77 13.08 -2.47
N LYS A 100 -19.26 12.93 -1.23
CA LYS A 100 -18.44 13.16 -0.03
C LYS A 100 -17.76 11.86 0.34
N ALA A 101 -16.53 11.94 0.83
CA ALA A 101 -15.80 10.79 1.33
C ALA A 101 -14.90 11.18 2.51
N ILE A 102 -14.38 10.16 3.18
CA ILE A 102 -13.32 10.29 4.18
C ILE A 102 -12.03 9.76 3.56
N TRP A 103 -11.05 10.64 3.37
CA TRP A 103 -9.71 10.24 2.94
C TRP A 103 -8.87 9.82 4.15
N ILE A 104 -8.30 8.61 4.09
CA ILE A 104 -7.39 8.06 5.09
C ILE A 104 -5.94 8.39 4.71
N LYS A 105 -5.51 9.61 5.05
CA LYS A 105 -4.14 10.06 4.84
C LYS A 105 -3.21 9.40 5.86
N ASP A 106 -2.10 8.87 5.37
CA ASP A 106 -1.05 8.26 6.19
C ASP A 106 -1.46 7.06 7.07
N GLY A 107 -2.67 6.50 6.87
CA GLY A 107 -3.20 5.35 7.61
C GLY A 107 -3.88 5.70 8.95
N GLU A 108 -3.82 6.96 9.37
CA GLU A 108 -4.36 7.41 10.68
C GLU A 108 -5.14 8.73 10.56
N ASN A 109 -4.79 9.61 9.62
CA ASN A 109 -5.43 10.93 9.47
C ASN A 109 -6.68 10.83 8.59
N ARG A 110 -7.84 11.12 9.16
CA ARG A 110 -9.14 11.07 8.45
C ARG A 110 -9.57 12.48 8.06
N ILE A 111 -9.72 12.75 6.76
CA ILE A 111 -10.05 14.08 6.22
C ILE A 111 -11.34 13.96 5.41
N LYS A 112 -12.33 14.83 5.68
CA LYS A 112 -13.54 14.92 4.84
C LYS A 112 -13.19 15.62 3.53
N VAL A 113 -13.53 15.00 2.41
CA VAL A 113 -13.22 15.50 1.07
C VAL A 113 -14.43 15.40 0.15
N ALA A 114 -14.44 16.19 -0.92
CA ALA A 114 -15.33 16.00 -2.06
C ALA A 114 -14.59 15.25 -3.16
N LEU A 115 -15.19 14.17 -3.68
CA LEU A 115 -14.71 13.40 -4.81
C LEU A 115 -15.56 13.73 -6.03
N LYS A 116 -14.91 14.13 -7.13
CA LYS A 116 -15.57 14.36 -8.41
C LYS A 116 -15.22 13.23 -9.36
N ASN A 117 -16.20 12.40 -9.68
CA ASN A 117 -16.07 11.31 -10.63
C ASN A 117 -16.57 11.79 -11.99
N LEU A 118 -15.71 11.81 -13.00
CA LEU A 118 -16.07 12.25 -14.36
C LEU A 118 -16.73 11.09 -15.13
N HIS A 119 -17.75 11.38 -15.93
CA HIS A 119 -18.50 10.35 -16.69
C HIS A 119 -17.68 9.67 -17.80
N ASN A 120 -16.65 10.32 -18.33
CA ASN A 120 -15.90 9.89 -19.54
C ASN A 120 -14.51 9.28 -19.24
N TYR A 121 -14.38 8.37 -18.27
CA TYR A 121 -13.08 7.71 -18.04
C TYR A 121 -12.67 6.77 -19.19
N GLU A 122 -13.61 6.34 -20.03
CA GLU A 122 -13.36 5.39 -21.13
C GLU A 122 -12.84 6.04 -22.43
N ASN A 123 -12.86 7.37 -22.55
CA ASN A 123 -12.48 8.11 -23.77
C ASN A 123 -11.24 9.01 -23.59
N ILE A 124 -10.49 8.87 -22.49
CA ILE A 124 -9.18 9.52 -22.36
C ILE A 124 -8.17 8.64 -23.10
N THR A 125 -8.07 8.81 -24.41
CA THR A 125 -6.93 8.29 -25.18
C THR A 125 -5.68 9.04 -24.72
N ASP A 126 -4.58 8.31 -24.51
CA ASP A 126 -3.27 8.79 -23.97
C ASP A 126 -2.52 9.80 -24.87
N ASP A 127 -3.22 10.53 -25.75
CA ASP A 127 -2.62 11.57 -26.59
C ASP A 127 -2.49 12.88 -25.79
N PHE A 128 -1.43 12.98 -25.00
CA PHE A 128 -0.85 14.24 -24.49
C PHE A 128 0.65 14.29 -24.76
#